data_AF-A0A2D3WHM6-F1
#
_entry.id   AF-A0A2D3WHM6-F1
#
_cell.length_a   1.000
_cell.length_b   1.000
_cell.length_c   1.000
_cell.angle_alpha   90.00
_cell.angle_beta   90.00
_cell.angle_gamma   90.00
#
_symmetry.space_group_name_H-M   'P 1'
#
loop_
_entity.id
_entity.type
_entity.pdbx_description
1 polymer ?
#
loop_
_entity_poly.entity_id
_entity_poly.type
_entity_poly.pdbx_seq_one_letter_code
_entity_poly.pdbx_strand_id
1 'polypeptide(L)'
;KKSFFEVGPLARMMVAKEGLIRDFHRRFKDAALTRVMARVAECAHLLVQTKRLLENLDIREASLIPPQRNVHELSAEGIGVVEAPRGSLIHTINVRHGVIERYDIITPTVWNLGNGERDNLSVVQKALVGLDSLTKADFIVKSFDVCSVCTTQ
;
A
#
# COMPACT_ATOMS: atom_id res chain seq x y z
N LYS A 1 22.61 -4.16 -4.90
CA LYS A 1 22.14 -2.80 -5.26
C LYS A 1 20.83 -2.56 -4.52
N LYS A 2 20.60 -1.35 -3.97
CA LYS A 2 19.28 -1.00 -3.40
C LYS A 2 18.24 -0.96 -4.53
N SER A 3 17.08 -1.57 -4.33
CA SER A 3 15.98 -1.58 -5.30
C SER A 3 14.81 -0.78 -4.76
N PHE A 4 14.15 -0.01 -5.62
CA PHE A 4 12.94 0.73 -5.30
C PHE A 4 11.74 0.04 -5.94
N PHE A 5 10.67 -0.14 -5.18
CA PHE A 5 9.48 -0.88 -5.58
C PHE A 5 8.25 0.02 -5.53
N GLU A 6 7.43 -0.04 -6.56
CA GLU A 6 6.10 0.58 -6.56
C GLU A 6 5.12 -0.33 -5.81
N VAL A 7 4.29 0.27 -4.97
CA VAL A 7 3.18 -0.39 -4.28
C VAL A 7 1.86 0.27 -4.66
N GLY A 8 0.75 -0.43 -4.42
CA GLY A 8 -0.60 0.07 -4.70
C GLY A 8 -1.37 -0.80 -5.69
N PRO A 9 -2.50 -0.30 -6.21
CA PRO A 9 -3.41 -1.09 -7.03
C PRO A 9 -2.73 -1.68 -8.26
N LEU A 10 -1.88 -0.91 -8.96
CA LEU A 10 -1.14 -1.40 -10.12
C LEU A 10 -0.24 -2.58 -9.75
N ALA A 11 0.59 -2.42 -8.71
CA ALA A 11 1.49 -3.47 -8.25
C ALA A 11 0.72 -4.74 -7.86
N ARG A 12 -0.35 -4.60 -7.07
CA ARG A 12 -1.19 -5.73 -6.65
C ARG A 12 -1.83 -6.45 -7.83
N MET A 13 -2.39 -5.73 -8.80
CA MET A 13 -3.02 -6.33 -9.97
C MET A 13 -2.01 -7.02 -10.90
N MET A 14 -0.80 -6.47 -11.01
CA MET A 14 0.29 -7.12 -11.73
C MET A 14 0.74 -8.42 -11.06
N VAL A 15 0.86 -8.42 -9.72
CA VAL A 15 1.17 -9.62 -8.92
C VAL A 15 0.05 -10.66 -8.99
N ALA A 16 -1.22 -10.24 -8.89
CA ALA A 16 -2.40 -11.08 -9.02
C ALA A 16 -2.62 -11.60 -10.45
N LYS A 17 -1.82 -11.13 -11.41
CA LYS A 17 -1.91 -11.45 -12.83
C LYS A 17 -3.28 -11.13 -13.44
N GLU A 18 -3.90 -10.05 -12.99
CA GLU A 18 -5.21 -9.62 -13.49
C GLU A 18 -5.10 -9.27 -14.99
N GLY A 19 -6.02 -9.81 -15.80
CA GLY A 19 -5.93 -9.80 -17.26
C GLY A 19 -6.06 -8.41 -17.87
N LEU A 20 -7.03 -7.62 -17.42
CA LEU A 20 -7.26 -6.25 -17.89
C LEU A 20 -6.03 -5.37 -17.62
N ILE A 21 -5.51 -5.37 -16.40
CA ILE A 21 -4.39 -4.53 -15.99
C ILE A 21 -3.09 -4.98 -16.65
N ARG A 22 -2.88 -6.29 -16.86
CA ARG A 22 -1.75 -6.77 -17.66
C ARG A 22 -1.82 -6.31 -19.11
N ASP A 23 -3.00 -6.27 -19.73
CA ASP A 23 -3.15 -5.73 -21.08
C ASP A 23 -2.87 -4.22 -21.12
N PHE A 24 -3.41 -3.46 -20.16
CA PHE A 24 -3.10 -2.04 -20.01
C PHE A 24 -1.60 -1.80 -19.82
N HIS A 25 -0.93 -2.54 -18.93
CA HIS A 25 0.51 -2.43 -18.73
C HIS A 25 1.30 -2.84 -19.99
N ARG A 26 0.84 -3.85 -20.74
CA ARG A 26 1.47 -4.23 -22.02
C ARG A 26 1.43 -3.08 -23.02
N ARG A 27 0.31 -2.37 -23.12
CA ARG A 27 0.06 -1.30 -24.11
C ARG A 27 0.60 0.06 -23.68
N PHE A 28 0.49 0.39 -22.40
CA PHE A 28 0.73 1.73 -21.86
C PHE A 28 1.81 1.76 -20.77
N LYS A 29 2.39 0.62 -20.40
CA LYS A 29 3.40 0.49 -19.32
C LYS A 29 2.87 1.07 -18.00
N ASP A 30 3.76 1.61 -17.17
CA ASP A 30 3.46 2.25 -15.89
C ASP A 30 2.91 3.68 -16.05
N ALA A 31 2.08 3.91 -17.08
CA ALA A 31 1.45 5.20 -17.30
C ALA A 31 0.42 5.53 -16.21
N ALA A 32 0.12 6.82 -16.05
CA ALA A 32 -0.95 7.27 -15.16
C ALA A 32 -2.30 6.62 -15.48
N LEU A 33 -2.61 6.41 -16.77
CA LEU A 33 -3.81 5.69 -17.19
C LEU A 33 -3.86 4.26 -16.62
N THR A 34 -2.75 3.52 -16.68
CA THR A 34 -2.65 2.15 -16.15
C THR A 34 -2.88 2.15 -14.64
N ARG A 35 -2.30 3.10 -13.89
CA ARG A 35 -2.52 3.23 -12.44
C ARG A 35 -3.98 3.54 -12.11
N VAL A 36 -4.61 4.46 -12.84
CA VAL A 36 -6.02 4.82 -12.66
C VAL A 36 -6.91 3.61 -12.95
N MET A 37 -6.67 2.89 -14.05
CA MET A 37 -7.44 1.71 -14.39
C MET A 37 -7.27 0.58 -13.37
N ALA A 38 -6.06 0.39 -12.83
CA ALA A 38 -5.83 -0.59 -11.77
C ALA A 38 -6.63 -0.25 -10.50
N ARG A 39 -6.74 1.03 -10.13
CA ARG A 39 -7.58 1.48 -9.02
C ARG A 39 -9.06 1.20 -9.27
N VAL A 40 -9.56 1.47 -10.49
CA VAL A 40 -10.95 1.19 -10.88
C VAL A 40 -11.24 -0.32 -10.84
N ALA A 41 -10.36 -1.14 -11.41
CA ALA A 41 -10.50 -2.59 -11.38
C ALA A 41 -10.50 -3.13 -9.94
N GLU A 42 -9.64 -2.59 -9.08
CA GLU A 42 -9.60 -2.96 -7.67
C GLU A 42 -10.90 -2.66 -6.94
N CYS A 43 -11.53 -1.50 -7.19
CA CYS A 43 -12.84 -1.21 -6.62
C CYS A 43 -13.89 -2.28 -6.99
N ALA A 44 -13.89 -2.77 -8.23
CA ALA A 44 -14.81 -3.83 -8.63
C ALA A 44 -14.54 -5.15 -7.88
N HIS A 45 -13.28 -5.53 -7.70
CA HIS A 45 -12.91 -6.71 -6.91
C HIS A 45 -13.29 -6.55 -5.43
N LEU A 46 -13.04 -5.38 -4.86
CA LEU A 46 -13.39 -5.08 -3.46
C LEU A 46 -14.90 -5.15 -3.25
N LEU A 47 -15.72 -4.63 -4.17
CA LEU A 47 -17.18 -4.73 -4.06
C LEU A 47 -17.66 -6.19 -4.00
N VAL A 48 -17.13 -7.06 -4.86
CA VAL A 48 -17.45 -8.50 -4.86
C VAL A 48 -17.00 -9.16 -3.56
N GLN A 49 -15.78 -8.85 -3.10
CA GLN A 49 -15.24 -9.41 -1.88
C GLN A 49 -16.02 -8.94 -0.64
N THR A 50 -16.40 -7.66 -0.57
CA THR A 50 -17.23 -7.11 0.50
C THR A 50 -18.57 -7.81 0.55
N LYS A 51 -19.23 -8.03 -0.60
CA LYS A 51 -20.48 -8.80 -0.63
C LYS A 51 -20.30 -10.21 -0.05
N ARG A 52 -19.24 -10.92 -0.45
CA ARG A 52 -18.93 -12.25 0.08
C ARG A 52 -18.66 -12.23 1.59
N LEU A 53 -17.98 -11.22 2.09
CA LEU A 53 -17.73 -11.07 3.53
C LEU A 53 -19.04 -10.85 4.30
N LEU A 54 -19.94 -10.01 3.77
CA LEU A 54 -21.25 -9.77 4.36
C LEU A 54 -22.13 -11.01 4.38
N GLU A 55 -22.05 -11.87 3.35
CA GLU A 55 -22.78 -13.15 3.31
C GLU A 55 -22.32 -14.13 4.40
N ASN A 56 -21.08 -14.00 4.88
CA ASN A 56 -20.51 -14.86 5.92
C ASN A 56 -20.51 -14.21 7.31
N LEU A 57 -21.08 -13.00 7.45
CA LEU A 57 -21.09 -12.29 8.71
C LEU A 57 -22.22 -12.81 9.61
N ASP A 58 -21.86 -13.46 10.72
CA ASP A 58 -22.82 -13.78 11.79
C ASP A 58 -22.82 -12.69 12.86
N ILE A 59 -23.86 -11.86 12.86
CA ILE A 59 -24.04 -10.77 13.82
C ILE A 59 -24.33 -11.25 15.26
N ARG A 60 -24.51 -12.55 15.48
CA ARG A 60 -24.74 -13.14 16.81
C ARG A 60 -23.44 -13.53 17.51
N GLU A 61 -22.32 -13.56 16.78
CA GLU A 61 -21.02 -13.84 17.37
C GLU A 61 -20.62 -12.75 18.38
N ALA A 62 -19.79 -13.14 19.34
CA ALA A 62 -19.31 -12.22 20.36
C ALA A 62 -18.50 -11.09 19.71
N SER A 63 -18.91 -9.84 19.93
CA SER A 63 -18.20 -8.67 19.40
C SER A 63 -16.85 -8.40 20.10
N LEU A 64 -16.56 -9.11 21.19
CA LEU A 64 -15.33 -9.03 21.95
C LEU A 64 -14.81 -10.44 22.25
N ILE A 65 -13.59 -10.70 21.82
CA ILE A 65 -12.81 -11.86 22.25
C ILE A 65 -11.79 -11.33 23.27
N PRO A 66 -11.94 -11.65 24.57
CA PRO A 66 -11.04 -11.12 25.59
C PRO A 66 -9.62 -11.69 25.41
N PRO A 67 -8.58 -10.89 25.72
CA PRO A 67 -7.21 -11.37 25.65
C PRO A 67 -7.00 -12.53 26.64
N GLN A 68 -6.33 -13.59 26.19
CA GLN A 68 -6.07 -14.77 27.01
C GLN A 68 -4.91 -14.60 28.01
N ARG A 69 -4.13 -13.52 27.86
CA ARG A 69 -2.95 -13.24 28.69
C ARG A 69 -3.06 -11.85 29.29
N ASN A 70 -2.48 -11.70 30.47
CA ASN A 70 -2.30 -10.41 31.10
C ASN A 70 -1.34 -9.55 30.25
N VAL A 71 -1.82 -8.38 29.81
CA VAL A 71 -1.02 -7.49 28.96
C VAL A 71 0.24 -7.00 29.67
N HIS A 72 0.22 -6.85 31.00
CA HIS A 72 1.37 -6.39 31.78
C HIS A 72 2.52 -7.40 31.82
N GLU A 73 2.25 -8.66 31.48
CA GLU A 73 3.25 -9.73 31.38
C GLU A 73 3.76 -9.90 29.94
N LEU A 74 3.22 -9.14 28.98
CA LEU A 74 3.56 -9.28 27.57
C LEU A 74 4.90 -8.59 27.26
N SER A 75 5.90 -9.39 26.91
CA SER A 75 7.13 -8.94 26.29
C SER A 75 7.33 -9.71 24.99
N ALA A 76 7.20 -9.03 23.84
CA ALA A 76 7.18 -9.66 22.52
C ALA A 76 7.49 -8.66 21.39
N GLU A 77 7.82 -9.20 20.22
CA GLU A 77 7.87 -8.47 18.96
C GLU A 77 6.75 -8.96 18.03
N GLY A 78 6.19 -8.05 17.24
CA GLY A 78 5.14 -8.35 16.27
C GLY A 78 5.29 -7.54 14.99
N ILE A 79 4.87 -8.12 13.87
CA ILE A 79 4.80 -7.44 12.58
C ILE A 79 3.39 -7.62 12.03
N GLY A 80 2.73 -6.50 11.73
CA GLY A 80 1.45 -6.45 11.02
C GLY A 80 1.67 -5.95 9.60
N VAL A 81 1.18 -6.71 8.62
CA VAL A 81 1.28 -6.33 7.19
C VAL A 81 -0.12 -6.36 6.59
N VAL A 82 -0.52 -5.25 5.96
CA VAL A 82 -1.80 -5.14 5.26
C VAL A 82 -1.64 -4.39 3.93
N GLU A 83 -2.55 -4.64 3.00
CA GLU A 83 -2.65 -3.85 1.77
C GLU A 83 -3.67 -2.72 1.98
N ALA A 84 -3.16 -1.53 2.29
CA ALA A 84 -3.95 -0.31 2.31
C ALA A 84 -4.32 0.11 0.87
N PRO A 85 -5.27 1.05 0.67
CA PRO A 85 -5.69 1.47 -0.66
C PRO A 85 -4.52 1.89 -1.57
N ARG A 86 -3.49 2.53 -0.98
CA ARG A 86 -2.31 3.05 -1.67
C ARG A 86 -1.16 2.05 -1.81
N GLY A 87 -1.25 0.86 -1.20
CA GLY A 87 -0.19 -0.16 -1.24
C GLY A 87 0.08 -0.82 0.10
N SER A 88 1.22 -1.48 0.19
CA SER A 88 1.64 -2.23 1.38
C SER A 88 1.94 -1.30 2.57
N LEU A 89 1.31 -1.60 3.70
CA LEU A 89 1.49 -0.93 4.99
C LEU A 89 2.05 -1.95 5.98
N ILE A 90 3.18 -1.61 6.60
CA ILE A 90 3.89 -2.48 7.54
C ILE A 90 4.02 -1.77 8.88
N HIS A 91 3.59 -2.43 9.95
CA HIS A 91 3.75 -2.00 11.33
C HIS A 91 4.62 -3.01 12.05
N THR A 92 5.73 -2.56 12.63
CA THR A 92 6.61 -3.38 13.46
C THR A 92 6.59 -2.85 14.87
N ILE A 93 6.25 -3.70 15.84
CA ILE A 93 6.08 -3.32 17.24
C ILE A 93 6.96 -4.18 18.13
N ASN A 94 7.61 -3.56 19.11
CA ASN A 94 8.26 -4.24 20.21
C ASN A 94 7.61 -3.77 21.53
N VAL A 95 7.20 -4.74 22.34
CA VAL A 95 6.51 -4.53 23.62
C VAL A 95 7.32 -5.18 24.72
N ARG A 96 7.44 -4.52 25.87
CA ARG A 96 8.07 -5.03 27.09
C ARG A 96 7.19 -4.75 28.30
N HIS A 97 6.82 -5.78 29.06
CA HIS A 97 5.92 -5.70 30.22
C HIS A 97 4.62 -4.90 29.94
N GLY A 98 4.02 -5.13 28.77
CA GLY A 98 2.81 -4.44 28.32
C GLY A 98 3.00 -3.01 27.82
N VAL A 99 4.23 -2.50 27.78
CA VAL A 99 4.56 -1.16 27.29
C VAL A 99 5.21 -1.25 25.92
N ILE A 100 4.78 -0.41 24.98
CA ILE A 100 5.38 -0.31 23.65
C ILE A 100 6.75 0.39 23.80
N GLU A 101 7.84 -0.34 23.61
CA GLU A 101 9.19 0.24 23.64
C GLU A 101 9.59 0.84 22.29
N ARG A 102 9.13 0.23 21.18
CA ARG A 102 9.41 0.69 19.83
C ARG A 102 8.24 0.37 18.91
N TYR A 103 7.93 1.32 18.02
CA TYR A 103 6.90 1.15 16.99
C TYR A 103 7.38 1.84 15.72
N ASP A 104 7.63 1.05 14.66
CA ASP A 104 7.99 1.56 13.35
C ASP A 104 6.87 1.29 12.34
N ILE A 105 6.65 2.24 11.45
CA ILE A 105 5.62 2.15 10.42
C ILE A 105 6.24 2.47 9.06
N ILE A 106 6.05 1.57 8.10
CA ILE A 106 6.36 1.82 6.69
C ILE A 106 5.04 1.95 5.96
N THR A 107 4.65 3.18 5.64
CA THR A 107 3.41 3.46 4.93
C THR A 107 3.56 3.27 3.42
N PRO A 108 2.46 3.07 2.67
CA PRO A 108 2.52 2.87 1.22
C PRO A 108 3.19 4.01 0.47
N THR A 109 2.94 5.25 0.92
CA THR A 109 3.47 6.44 0.25
C THR A 109 4.98 6.57 0.41
N VAL A 110 5.57 6.05 1.50
CA VAL A 110 7.04 6.02 1.68
C VAL A 110 7.73 5.17 0.60
N TRP A 111 7.11 4.08 0.14
CA TRP A 111 7.65 3.28 -0.98
C TRP A 111 7.63 4.07 -2.29
N ASN A 112 6.48 4.68 -2.60
CA ASN A 112 6.24 5.36 -3.88
C ASN A 112 6.97 6.70 -3.99
N LEU A 113 7.07 7.44 -2.88
CA LEU A 113 7.74 8.75 -2.79
C LEU A 113 9.09 8.69 -2.10
N GLY A 114 9.70 7.52 -2.00
CA GLY A 114 10.99 7.35 -1.34
C GLY A 114 12.07 8.26 -1.93
N ASN A 115 13.08 8.59 -1.12
CA ASN A 115 14.23 9.36 -1.58
C ASN A 115 15.17 8.45 -2.38
N GLY A 116 15.32 8.72 -3.68
CA GLY A 116 16.34 8.10 -4.51
C GLY A 116 17.71 8.76 -4.37
N GLU A 117 18.70 8.15 -5.00
CA GLU A 117 20.07 8.66 -5.13
C GLU A 117 20.30 9.12 -6.58
N ARG A 118 21.35 9.93 -6.84
CA ARG A 118 21.64 10.47 -8.19
C ARG A 118 21.68 9.38 -9.27
N ASP A 119 22.30 8.25 -8.96
CA ASP A 119 22.48 7.11 -9.88
C ASP A 119 21.42 6.02 -9.71
N ASN A 120 20.47 6.21 -8.79
CA ASN A 120 19.40 5.25 -8.49
C ASN A 120 18.13 5.98 -8.02
N LEU A 121 17.36 6.44 -9.00
CA LEU A 121 16.12 7.16 -8.76
C LEU A 121 15.04 6.28 -8.11
N SER A 122 14.21 6.88 -7.26
CA SER A 122 13.03 6.24 -6.67
C SER A 122 11.88 6.09 -7.67
N VAL A 123 10.77 5.49 -7.23
CA VAL A 123 9.61 5.20 -8.08
C VAL A 123 9.05 6.48 -8.71
N VAL A 124 8.68 7.47 -7.89
CA VAL A 124 8.14 8.74 -8.41
C VAL A 124 9.17 9.49 -9.25
N GLN A 125 10.45 9.49 -8.84
CA GLN A 125 11.51 10.18 -9.59
C GLN A 125 11.65 9.59 -11.00
N LYS A 126 11.61 8.25 -11.14
CA LYS A 126 11.62 7.57 -12.44
C LYS A 126 10.41 7.96 -13.29
N ALA A 127 9.23 8.06 -12.68
CA ALA A 127 8.00 8.44 -13.39
C ALA A 127 8.01 9.88 -13.91
N LEU A 128 8.86 10.75 -13.35
CA LEU A 128 9.00 12.15 -13.75
C LEU A 128 10.07 12.40 -14.83
N VAL A 129 10.96 11.43 -15.08
CA VAL A 129 12.01 11.57 -16.10
C VAL A 129 11.40 11.77 -17.49
N GLY A 130 11.85 12.80 -18.20
CA GLY A 130 11.44 13.08 -19.58
C GLY A 130 10.14 13.88 -19.72
N LEU A 131 9.52 14.31 -18.62
CA LEU A 131 8.39 15.23 -18.67
C LEU A 131 8.86 16.66 -18.97
N ASP A 132 8.10 17.38 -19.79
CA ASP A 132 8.42 18.71 -20.33
C ASP A 132 7.69 19.86 -19.62
N SER A 133 6.81 19.56 -18.67
CA SER A 133 5.97 20.56 -18.00
C SER A 133 5.60 20.15 -16.58
N LEU A 134 5.46 21.15 -15.72
CA LEU A 134 5.01 20.97 -14.33
C LEU A 134 3.60 20.38 -14.26
N THR A 135 2.71 20.75 -15.19
CA THR A 135 1.34 20.21 -15.24
C THR A 135 1.32 18.71 -15.47
N LYS A 136 2.17 18.20 -16.38
CA LYS A 136 2.30 16.74 -16.58
C LYS A 136 2.91 16.08 -15.35
N ALA A 137 3.93 16.68 -14.74
CA ALA A 137 4.56 16.17 -13.52
C ALA A 137 3.55 16.05 -12.37
N ASP A 138 2.77 17.11 -12.11
CA ASP A 138 1.72 17.13 -11.10
C ASP A 138 0.67 16.04 -11.35
N PHE A 139 0.23 15.87 -12.60
CA PHE A 139 -0.71 14.81 -12.97
C PHE A 139 -0.15 13.40 -12.71
N ILE A 140 1.12 13.16 -13.05
CA ILE A 140 1.78 11.88 -12.79
C ILE A 140 1.88 11.61 -11.28
N VAL A 141 2.30 12.60 -10.48
CA VAL A 141 2.39 12.44 -9.00
C VAL A 141 1.01 12.12 -8.42
N LYS A 142 -0.04 12.82 -8.85
CA LYS A 142 -1.43 12.54 -8.43
C LYS A 142 -1.90 11.13 -8.80
N SER A 143 -1.37 10.54 -9.86
CA SER A 143 -1.73 9.17 -10.27
C SER A 143 -1.34 8.11 -9.24
N PHE A 144 -0.35 8.38 -8.39
CA PHE A 144 0.04 7.53 -7.25
C PHE A 144 -0.90 7.65 -6.05
N ASP A 145 -1.86 8.59 -6.06
CA ASP A 145 -2.77 8.86 -4.94
C ASP A 145 -2.00 9.09 -3.63
N VAL A 146 -1.15 10.13 -3.64
CA VAL A 146 -0.28 10.47 -2.51
C VAL A 146 -1.11 10.86 -1.28
N CYS A 147 -0.81 10.26 -0.12
CA CYS A 147 -1.33 10.69 1.17
C CYS A 147 -0.23 11.42 1.95
N SER A 148 -0.31 12.75 2.02
CA SER A 148 0.71 13.57 2.72
C SER A 148 0.79 13.32 4.23
N VAL A 149 -0.28 12.82 4.86
CA VAL A 149 -0.25 12.48 6.31
C VAL A 149 0.44 11.13 6.52
N CYS A 150 0.42 10.25 5.53
CA CYS A 150 1.11 8.95 5.62
C CYS A 150 2.62 9.08 5.37
N THR A 151 3.14 10.19 4.84
CA THR A 151 4.57 10.31 4.49
C THR A 151 5.49 10.66 5.66
N THR A 152 4.95 11.13 6.77
CA THR A 152 5.71 11.57 7.95
C THR A 152 5.25 10.79 9.17
N GLN A 153 5.92 9.67 9.46
CA GLN A 153 5.80 8.95 10.72
C GLN A 153 7.18 8.72 11.30
#